data_AF-A0A914NSP0-F1
#
_entry.id   AF-A0A914NSP0-F1
#
_cell.length_a   1.000
_cell.length_b   1.000
_cell.length_c   1.000
_cell.angle_alpha   90.00
_cell.angle_beta   90.00
_cell.angle_gamma   90.00
#
_symmetry.space_group_name_H-M   'P 1'
#
loop_
_entity.id
_entity.type
_entity.pdbx_description
1 polymer ?
#
loop_
_entity_poly.entity_id
_entity_poly.type
_entity_poly.pdbx_seq_one_letter_code
_entity_poly.pdbx_strand_id
1 'polypeptide(L)'
;MDLLEIGSGKRNIDTDQLVLPLDVISNGDLAEEIFGNVIIDNDWNKMANMAIVAPKNLDVRDLNNRVLNMLPGNETLYKSIDKAEN
;
A
#
# COMPACT_ATOMS: atom_id res chain seq x y z
N MET A 1 -9.51 -4.67 19.22
CA MET A 1 -10.57 -5.23 18.36
C MET A 1 -9.88 -5.77 17.12
N ASP A 2 -10.20 -6.99 16.67
CA ASP A 2 -9.38 -7.69 15.67
C ASP A 2 -10.02 -7.66 14.27
N LEU A 3 -9.39 -6.93 13.34
CA LEU A 3 -9.77 -6.87 11.92
C LEU A 3 -9.84 -8.26 11.27
N LEU A 4 -9.07 -9.24 11.78
CA LEU A 4 -9.10 -10.61 11.28
C LEU A 4 -10.45 -11.29 11.53
N GLU A 5 -11.13 -11.01 12.64
CA GLU A 5 -12.46 -11.59 12.91
C GLU A 5 -13.51 -11.03 11.96
N ILE A 6 -13.39 -9.75 11.58
CA ILE A 6 -14.26 -9.11 10.59
C ILE A 6 -13.97 -9.68 9.20
N GLY A 7 -12.70 -9.74 8.79
CA GLY A 7 -12.29 -10.28 7.49
C GLY A 7 -12.58 -11.77 7.30
N SER A 8 -12.66 -12.53 8.41
CA SER A 8 -13.04 -13.95 8.40
C SER A 8 -14.56 -14.20 8.52
N GLY A 9 -15.38 -13.15 8.59
CA GLY A 9 -16.83 -13.27 8.70
C GLY A 9 -17.33 -13.80 10.05
N LYS A 10 -16.50 -13.78 11.10
CA LYS A 10 -16.89 -14.16 12.47
C LYS A 10 -17.58 -13.02 13.23
N ARG A 11 -17.57 -11.81 12.65
CA ARG A 11 -18.22 -10.58 13.11
C ARG A 11 -19.07 -10.01 11.97
N ASN A 12 -20.05 -9.15 12.30
CA ASN A 12 -21.02 -8.61 11.34
C ASN A 12 -21.87 -9.71 10.65
N ILE A 13 -22.19 -10.79 11.37
CA ILE A 13 -22.88 -11.98 10.84
C ILE A 13 -24.36 -11.68 10.51
N ASP A 14 -25.02 -10.87 11.35
CA ASP A 14 -26.48 -10.64 11.29
C ASP A 14 -26.83 -9.21 10.84
N THR A 15 -25.83 -8.44 10.45
CA THR A 15 -26.01 -7.08 9.93
C THR A 15 -25.64 -7.09 8.46
N ASP A 16 -26.54 -6.63 7.60
CA ASP A 16 -26.24 -6.36 6.18
C ASP A 16 -25.27 -5.15 6.01
N GLN A 17 -24.59 -4.78 7.09
CA GLN A 17 -23.70 -3.65 7.23
C GLN A 17 -22.38 -4.11 7.85
N LEU A 18 -21.28 -3.72 7.21
CA LEU A 18 -19.93 -3.90 7.72
C LEU A 18 -19.62 -2.75 8.69
N VAL A 19 -19.55 -3.04 9.99
CA VAL A 19 -19.10 -2.07 10.99
C VAL A 19 -17.62 -2.28 11.26
N LEU A 20 -16.82 -1.23 10.99
CA LEU A 20 -15.40 -1.19 11.29
C LEU A 20 -15.15 -0.32 12.54
N PRO A 21 -14.15 -0.67 13.37
CA PRO A 21 -13.65 0.22 14.41
C PRO A 21 -13.21 1.57 13.82
N LEU A 22 -13.50 2.69 14.50
CA LEU A 22 -13.10 4.01 13.99
C LEU A 22 -11.58 4.20 13.99
N ASP A 23 -10.86 3.54 14.90
CA ASP A 23 -9.40 3.58 15.03
C ASP A 23 -8.65 2.87 13.90
N VAL A 24 -9.35 2.09 13.06
CA VAL A 24 -8.75 1.40 11.90
C VAL A 24 -9.12 2.07 10.57
N ILE A 25 -9.87 3.16 10.61
CA ILE A 25 -10.27 3.92 9.43
C ILE A 25 -9.38 5.15 9.33
N SER A 26 -8.54 5.18 8.29
CA SER A 26 -7.82 6.40 7.92
C SER A 26 -8.77 7.39 7.24
N ASN A 27 -8.59 8.68 7.53
CA ASN A 27 -9.24 9.79 6.84
C ASN A 27 -8.24 10.64 6.04
N GLY A 28 -6.98 10.22 5.99
CA GLY A 28 -5.89 10.93 5.33
C GLY A 28 -5.39 10.23 4.07
N ASP A 29 -4.17 10.58 3.66
CA ASP A 29 -3.49 9.95 2.54
C ASP A 29 -2.78 8.67 3.01
N LEU A 30 -3.34 7.51 2.67
CA LEU A 30 -2.77 6.21 3.04
C LEU A 30 -1.32 6.02 2.54
N ALA A 31 -0.94 6.61 1.40
CA ALA A 31 0.43 6.49 0.92
C ALA A 31 1.40 7.21 1.86
N GLU A 32 1.03 8.40 2.33
CA GLU A 32 1.84 9.19 3.28
C GLU A 32 1.86 8.54 4.67
N GLU A 33 0.71 8.11 5.17
CA GLU A 33 0.58 7.50 6.50
C GLU A 33 1.38 6.19 6.63
N ILE A 34 1.40 5.37 5.57
CA ILE A 34 2.07 4.08 5.57
C ILE A 34 3.54 4.23 5.15
N PHE A 35 3.85 4.92 4.06
CA PHE A 35 5.21 4.94 3.49
C PHE A 35 6.01 6.21 3.82
N GLY A 36 5.39 7.31 4.24
CA GLY A 36 6.06 8.60 4.41
C GLY A 36 7.27 8.54 5.34
N ASN A 37 7.09 8.00 6.55
CA ASN A 37 8.17 7.93 7.54
C ASN A 37 9.33 7.03 7.08
N VAL A 38 9.04 5.86 6.48
CA VAL A 38 10.11 4.94 6.04
C VAL A 38 10.91 5.51 4.86
N ILE A 39 10.28 6.31 4.01
CA ILE A 39 10.95 7.03 2.92
C ILE A 39 11.85 8.15 3.49
N ILE A 40 11.34 8.96 4.43
CA ILE A 40 12.12 10.04 5.08
C ILE A 40 13.35 9.46 5.80
N ASP A 41 13.17 8.34 6.50
CA ASP A 41 14.23 7.68 7.25
C ASP A 41 15.19 6.85 6.36
N ASN A 42 14.90 6.72 5.06
CA ASN A 42 15.61 5.85 4.11
C ASN A 42 15.67 4.37 4.56
N ASP A 43 14.65 3.88 5.27
CA ASP A 43 14.56 2.50 5.73
C ASP A 43 13.96 1.58 4.65
N TRP A 44 14.77 1.33 3.61
CA TRP A 44 14.35 0.55 2.44
C TRP A 44 14.06 -0.92 2.78
N ASN A 45 14.74 -1.49 3.79
CA ASN A 45 14.51 -2.86 4.22
C ASN A 45 13.12 -3.01 4.86
N LYS A 46 12.71 -2.04 5.68
CA LYS A 46 11.35 -2.02 6.21
C LYS A 46 10.33 -1.76 5.11
N MET A 47 10.57 -0.78 4.25
CA MET A 47 9.69 -0.47 3.12
C MET A 47 9.43 -1.68 2.22
N ALA A 48 10.44 -2.51 1.95
CA ALA A 48 10.31 -3.71 1.12
C ALA A 48 9.35 -4.78 1.70
N ASN A 49 9.03 -4.71 2.99
CA ASN A 49 8.12 -5.63 3.67
C ASN A 49 6.71 -5.04 3.85
N MET A 50 6.41 -3.89 3.25
CA MET A 50 5.15 -3.17 3.40
C MET A 50 4.32 -3.21 2.12
N ALA A 51 2.99 -3.24 2.26
CA ALA A 51 2.07 -3.21 1.13
C ALA A 51 0.75 -2.53 1.53
N ILE A 52 0.16 -1.78 0.60
CA ILE A 52 -1.24 -1.35 0.65
C ILE A 52 -1.99 -2.19 -0.39
N VAL A 53 -3.02 -2.91 0.06
CA VAL A 53 -3.84 -3.76 -0.82
C VAL A 53 -5.15 -3.04 -1.11
N ALA A 54 -5.53 -2.99 -2.38
CA ALA A 54 -6.80 -2.41 -2.82
C ALA A 54 -7.61 -3.39 -3.69
N PRO A 55 -8.95 -3.31 -3.71
CA PRO A 55 -9.79 -4.27 -4.43
C PRO A 55 -9.63 -4.23 -5.96
N LYS A 56 -9.29 -3.07 -6.53
CA LYS A 56 -9.17 -2.89 -7.99
C LYS A 56 -7.75 -2.51 -8.39
N ASN A 57 -7.33 -3.00 -9.55
CA ASN A 57 -6.01 -2.69 -10.13
C ASN A 57 -5.83 -1.19 -10.42
N LEU A 58 -6.91 -0.47 -10.74
CA LEU A 58 -6.85 0.98 -10.94
C LEU A 58 -6.40 1.68 -9.65
N ASP A 59 -7.02 1.34 -8.53
CA ASP A 59 -6.71 1.90 -7.22
C ASP A 59 -5.28 1.54 -6.79
N VAL A 60 -4.85 0.28 -7.03
CA VAL A 60 -3.46 -0.16 -6.80
C VAL A 60 -2.47 0.65 -7.63
N ARG A 61 -2.76 0.89 -8.91
CA ARG A 61 -1.90 1.67 -9.79
C ARG A 61 -1.77 3.11 -9.30
N ASP A 62 -2.87 3.72 -8.88
CA ASP A 62 -2.87 5.10 -8.41
C ASP A 62 -2.10 5.24 -7.08
N LEU A 63 -2.26 4.27 -6.16
CA LEU A 63 -1.44 4.16 -4.94
C LEU A 63 0.05 3.98 -5.24
N ASN A 64 0.40 3.08 -6.17
CA ASN A 64 1.79 2.84 -6.55
C ASN A 64 2.43 4.11 -7.13
N ASN A 65 1.71 4.82 -8.00
CA ASN A 65 2.19 6.09 -8.55
C ASN A 65 2.36 7.15 -7.45
N ARG A 66 1.45 7.21 -6.48
CA ARG A 66 1.56 8.13 -5.34
C ARG A 66 2.81 7.86 -4.52
N VAL A 67 3.06 6.61 -4.14
CA VAL A 67 4.26 6.20 -3.39
C VAL A 67 5.53 6.42 -4.20
N LEU A 68 5.53 6.10 -5.49
CA LEU A 68 6.66 6.32 -6.38
C LEU A 68 7.04 7.81 -6.46
N ASN A 69 6.05 8.70 -6.54
CA ASN A 69 6.26 10.15 -6.55
C ASN A 69 6.77 10.71 -5.20
N MET A 70 6.68 9.95 -4.12
CA MET A 70 7.25 10.33 -2.81
C MET A 70 8.74 9.95 -2.72
N LEU A 71 9.23 9.05 -3.55
CA LEU A 71 10.62 8.60 -3.48
C LEU A 71 11.58 9.74 -3.87
N PRO A 72 12.66 9.95 -3.10
CA PRO A 72 13.65 10.96 -3.42
C PRO A 72 14.51 10.53 -4.62
N GLY A 73 15.05 11.51 -5.34
CA GLY A 73 15.96 11.28 -6.46
C GLY A 73 15.30 11.43 -7.82
N ASN A 74 16.06 11.14 -8.87
CA ASN A 74 15.60 11.28 -10.25
C ASN A 74 15.04 9.94 -10.76
N GLU A 75 13.93 10.01 -11.48
CA GLU A 75 13.41 8.87 -12.23
C GLU A 75 14.50 8.34 -13.18
N THR A 76 14.78 7.05 -13.10
CA THR A 76 15.72 6.38 -13.99
C THR A 76 14.97 5.33 -14.80
N LEU A 77 14.87 5.56 -16.10
CA LEU A 77 14.28 4.62 -17.04
C LEU A 77 15.32 3.58 -17.48
N TYR A 78 15.21 2.36 -16.96
CA TYR A 78 16.00 1.22 -17.44
C TYR A 78 15.34 0.63 -18.68
N LYS A 79 16.05 0.65 -19.81
CA LYS A 79 15.62 -0.02 -21.05
C LYS A 79 16.08 -1.48 -21.00
N SER A 80 15.22 -2.41 -21.42
CA SER A 80 15.63 -3.81 -21.62
C SER A 80 16.83 -3.86 -22.57
N ILE A 81 17.83 -4.68 -22.23
CA ILE A 81 18.94 -4.99 -23.12
C ILE A 81 18.58 -6.29 -23.85
N ASP A 82 18.06 -6.17 -25.07
CA ASP A 82 17.75 -7.32 -25.94
C ASP A 82 19.01 -7.79 -26.70
N LYS A 83 20.14 -7.99 -26.00
CA LYS A 83 21.34 -8.59 -26.60
C LYS A 83 21.60 -9.96 -26.00
N ALA A 84 21.55 -10.99 -26.84
CA ALA A 84 22.25 -12.23 -26.57
C ALA A 84 23.76 -11.93 -26.63
N GLU A 85 24.49 -12.20 -25.55
CA GLU A 85 25.95 -12.24 -25.60
C GLU A 85 26.37 -13.44 -26.45
N ASN A 86 27.23 -13.20 -27.45
CA ASN A 86 27.86 -14.23 -28.28
C ASN A 86 29.05 -14.86 -27.56
#